data_AF-A0A5C1Q5H8-F1
#
_entry.id   AF-A0A5C1Q5H8-F1
#
_cell.length_a   1.000
_cell.length_b   1.000
_cell.length_c   1.000
_cell.angle_alpha   90.00
_cell.angle_beta   90.00
_cell.angle_gamma   90.00
#
_symmetry.space_group_name_H-M   'P 1'
#
loop_
_entity.id
_entity.type
_entity.pdbx_description
1 polymer ?
#
loop_
_entity_poly.entity_id
_entity_poly.type
_entity_poly.pdbx_seq_one_letter_code
_entity_poly.pdbx_strand_id
1 'polypeptide(L)'
;MNKLLKIQLIIGIVIIFSLILTTPQTIEMFKLLIGMALTILIVITIGFKISNKIPITIAPTLFFLDLLVVVAIKIKFIYFISTIGSVTVSTYTDYIVNYFVILIIGFIMSVLSVFVLSSTRKIIEVCARFNIDALPGRQMSIEVDYNSGVITEDEERDKKITLQKQVNLFFALDGVVNFITLSSTFGSIITGVTIVVRSLIETLQFNTTFVHNLKIYIIPMILEIFIFHFILMLLAKSVSIYIRKIMKENYLSINRY
;
A
#
# COMPACT_ATOMS: atom_id res chain seq x y z
N MET A 1 20.06 13.12 4.17
CA MET A 1 18.64 12.72 4.26
C MET A 1 17.85 13.51 3.21
N ASN A 2 17.52 12.87 2.09
CA ASN A 2 17.17 13.55 0.84
C ASN A 2 15.99 14.52 0.95
N LYS A 3 16.11 15.69 0.28
CA LYS A 3 15.07 16.73 0.16
C LYS A 3 13.71 16.14 -0.23
N LEU A 4 13.71 15.13 -1.12
CA LEU A 4 12.53 14.37 -1.55
C LEU A 4 11.81 13.65 -0.40
N LEU A 5 12.57 13.02 0.51
CA LEU A 5 12.02 12.27 1.65
C LEU A 5 11.34 13.22 2.64
N LYS A 6 11.95 14.39 2.89
CA LYS A 6 11.33 15.45 3.71
C LYS A 6 10.07 16.02 3.07
N ILE A 7 10.11 16.29 1.76
CA ILE A 7 8.97 16.82 1.00
C ILE A 7 7.82 15.81 1.02
N GLN A 8 8.07 14.53 0.82
CA GLN A 8 7.03 13.50 0.89
C GLN A 8 6.49 13.32 2.30
N LEU A 9 7.33 13.37 3.35
CA LEU A 9 6.86 13.31 4.75
C LEU A 9 5.95 14.50 5.08
N ILE A 10 6.34 15.71 4.63
CA ILE A 10 5.53 16.92 4.80
C ILE A 10 4.22 16.81 4.00
N ILE A 11 4.27 16.35 2.75
CA ILE A 11 3.07 16.14 1.93
C ILE A 11 2.16 15.07 2.55
N GLY A 12 2.71 13.95 3.04
CA GLY A 12 1.95 12.89 3.71
C GLY A 12 1.28 13.40 4.97
N ILE A 13 1.99 14.15 5.81
CA ILE A 13 1.44 14.79 7.01
C ILE A 13 0.37 15.82 6.62
N VAL A 14 0.61 16.66 5.62
CA VAL A 14 -0.35 17.67 5.15
C VAL A 14 -1.59 17.01 4.55
N ILE A 15 -1.46 15.92 3.80
CA ILE A 15 -2.59 15.15 3.26
C ILE A 15 -3.38 14.54 4.42
N ILE A 16 -2.73 13.88 5.37
CA ILE A 16 -3.39 13.30 6.56
C ILE A 16 -4.14 14.39 7.34
N PHE A 17 -3.50 15.54 7.60
CA PHE A 17 -4.14 16.68 8.28
C PHE A 17 -5.29 17.30 7.47
N SER A 18 -5.14 17.42 6.14
CA SER A 18 -6.18 17.97 5.25
C SER A 18 -7.40 17.05 5.07
N LEU A 19 -7.21 15.75 5.33
CA LEU A 19 -8.27 14.74 5.35
C LEU A 19 -9.02 14.75 6.69
N ILE A 20 -8.34 15.05 7.79
CA ILE A 20 -8.94 15.26 9.12
C ILE A 20 -9.80 16.54 9.14
N LEU A 21 -9.45 17.56 8.35
CA LEU A 21 -10.21 18.82 8.28
C LEU A 21 -11.52 18.65 7.49
N THR A 22 -12.65 18.71 8.20
CA THR A 22 -14.01 18.59 7.68
C THR A 22 -14.37 19.77 6.75
N THR A 23 -14.83 19.49 5.52
CA THR A 23 -15.18 20.49 4.49
C THR A 23 -16.35 20.00 3.63
N PRO A 24 -16.99 20.83 2.78
CA PRO A 24 -18.19 20.45 2.00
C PRO A 24 -18.06 19.18 1.14
N GLN A 25 -19.18 18.47 0.91
CA GLN A 25 -19.25 17.16 0.25
C GLN A 25 -18.57 17.07 -1.14
N THR A 26 -18.60 18.14 -1.94
CA THR A 26 -17.95 18.17 -3.27
C THR A 26 -16.42 18.24 -3.18
N ILE A 27 -15.91 18.96 -2.17
CA ILE A 27 -14.48 19.10 -1.90
C ILE A 27 -13.91 17.77 -1.38
N GLU A 28 -14.71 16.99 -0.63
CA GLU A 28 -14.28 15.67 -0.15
C GLU A 28 -14.12 14.63 -1.26
N MET A 29 -15.04 14.58 -2.22
CA MET A 29 -14.91 13.72 -3.40
C MET A 29 -13.67 14.05 -4.22
N PHE A 30 -13.37 15.34 -4.39
CA PHE A 30 -12.18 15.80 -5.11
C PHE A 30 -10.89 15.45 -4.37
N LYS A 31 -10.84 15.62 -3.03
CA LYS A 31 -9.72 15.20 -2.18
C LYS A 31 -9.48 13.69 -2.24
N LEU A 32 -10.54 12.89 -2.23
CA LEU A 32 -10.46 11.44 -2.33
C LEU A 32 -9.91 11.00 -3.69
N LEU A 33 -10.39 11.60 -4.78
CA LEU A 33 -9.93 11.32 -6.13
C LEU A 33 -8.45 11.69 -6.32
N ILE A 34 -8.02 12.85 -5.80
CA ILE A 34 -6.61 13.27 -5.79
C ILE A 34 -5.75 12.31 -4.97
N GLY A 35 -6.21 11.91 -3.79
CA GLY A 35 -5.51 10.95 -2.94
C GLY A 35 -5.26 9.63 -3.68
N MET A 36 -6.30 9.08 -4.31
CA MET A 36 -6.22 7.86 -5.11
C MET A 36 -5.26 8.01 -6.30
N ALA A 37 -5.35 9.13 -7.04
CA ALA A 37 -4.46 9.41 -8.16
C ALA A 37 -2.98 9.53 -7.71
N LEU A 38 -2.72 10.18 -6.57
CA LEU A 38 -1.39 10.27 -5.98
C LEU A 38 -0.84 8.90 -5.58
N THR A 39 -1.64 8.06 -4.90
CA THR A 39 -1.19 6.71 -4.55
C THR A 39 -0.84 5.90 -5.79
N ILE A 40 -1.69 5.94 -6.82
CA ILE A 40 -1.44 5.23 -8.09
C ILE A 40 -0.17 5.78 -8.78
N LEU A 41 0.01 7.09 -8.81
CA LEU A 41 1.20 7.73 -9.39
C LEU A 41 2.48 7.31 -8.68
N ILE A 42 2.48 7.27 -7.34
CA ILE A 42 3.66 6.90 -6.56
C ILE A 42 3.97 5.41 -6.76
N VAL A 43 2.95 4.55 -6.76
CA VAL A 43 3.08 3.11 -7.04
C VAL A 43 3.67 2.85 -8.42
N ILE A 44 3.22 3.58 -9.45
CA ILE A 44 3.77 3.48 -10.81
C ILE A 44 5.19 4.04 -10.87
N THR A 45 5.46 5.16 -10.20
CA THR A 45 6.79 5.79 -10.21
C THR A 45 7.83 4.89 -9.55
N ILE A 46 7.54 4.28 -8.40
CA ILE A 46 8.48 3.41 -7.70
C ILE A 46 8.59 2.05 -8.41
N GLY A 47 7.46 1.51 -8.90
CA GLY A 47 7.42 0.21 -9.58
C GLY A 47 8.10 0.21 -10.96
N PHE A 48 7.95 1.30 -11.75
CA PHE A 48 8.43 1.36 -13.14
C PHE A 48 9.63 2.29 -13.36
N LYS A 49 9.79 3.41 -12.62
CA LYS A 49 10.96 4.30 -12.75
C LYS A 49 12.06 3.95 -11.75
N ILE A 50 12.70 2.80 -11.97
CA ILE A 50 14.09 2.62 -11.51
C ILE A 50 14.99 2.87 -12.73
N SER A 51 15.12 4.15 -13.04
CA SER A 51 16.19 4.69 -13.86
C SER A 51 17.24 5.24 -12.89
N ASN A 52 18.24 4.42 -12.55
CA ASN A 52 19.56 4.75 -11.98
C ASN A 52 19.71 5.74 -10.79
N LYS A 53 18.66 6.30 -10.18
CA LYS A 53 18.83 7.43 -9.23
C LYS A 53 18.04 7.38 -7.92
N ILE A 54 17.20 6.38 -7.68
CA ILE A 54 16.57 6.23 -6.35
C ILE A 54 17.52 5.39 -5.49
N PRO A 55 18.11 5.95 -4.42
CA PRO A 55 18.95 5.16 -3.54
C PRO A 55 18.08 4.07 -2.90
N ILE A 56 18.56 2.84 -2.99
CA ILE A 56 17.91 1.60 -2.53
C ILE A 56 17.25 1.80 -1.14
N THR A 57 17.89 2.56 -0.26
CA THR A 57 17.45 2.86 1.12
C THR A 57 16.13 3.64 1.27
N ILE A 58 15.64 4.36 0.23
CA ILE A 58 14.45 5.22 0.36
C ILE A 58 13.13 4.49 0.04
N ALA A 59 13.18 3.42 -0.76
CA ALA A 59 11.96 2.77 -1.23
C ALA A 59 11.01 2.27 -0.12
N PRO A 60 11.49 1.64 0.98
CA PRO A 60 10.59 1.17 2.04
C PRO A 60 9.82 2.31 2.72
N THR A 61 10.45 3.47 2.91
CA THR A 61 9.81 4.64 3.51
C THR A 61 8.72 5.21 2.62
N LEU A 62 8.89 5.12 1.30
CA LEU A 62 7.87 5.57 0.34
C LEU A 62 6.64 4.65 0.33
N PHE A 63 6.86 3.34 0.28
CA PHE A 63 5.75 2.38 0.33
C PHE A 63 4.96 2.50 1.64
N PHE A 64 5.66 2.74 2.76
CA PHE A 64 5.01 2.97 4.04
C PHE A 64 4.17 4.26 4.04
N LEU A 65 4.66 5.33 3.42
CA LEU A 65 3.91 6.58 3.31
C LEU A 65 2.66 6.42 2.44
N ASP A 66 2.77 5.70 1.31
CA ASP A 66 1.62 5.38 0.46
C ASP A 66 0.55 4.62 1.23
N LEU A 67 0.95 3.66 2.06
CA LEU A 67 0.04 2.91 2.92
C LEU A 67 -0.69 3.81 3.92
N LEU A 68 -0.01 4.79 4.51
CA LEU A 68 -0.66 5.77 5.39
C LEU A 68 -1.69 6.61 4.64
N VAL A 69 -1.40 7.02 3.41
CA VAL A 69 -2.35 7.74 2.55
C VAL A 69 -3.58 6.87 2.26
N VAL A 70 -3.39 5.59 1.95
CA VAL A 70 -4.49 4.64 1.71
C VAL A 70 -5.39 4.48 2.94
N VAL A 71 -4.81 4.35 4.13
CA VAL A 71 -5.57 4.30 5.38
C VAL A 71 -6.33 5.61 5.63
N ALA A 72 -5.70 6.76 5.38
CA ALA A 72 -6.34 8.06 5.54
C ALA A 72 -7.52 8.26 4.58
N ILE A 73 -7.39 7.82 3.32
CA ILE A 73 -8.49 7.81 2.34
C ILE A 73 -9.65 6.96 2.85
N LYS A 74 -9.37 5.78 3.41
CA LYS A 74 -10.41 4.89 3.97
C LYS A 74 -11.17 5.53 5.12
N ILE A 75 -10.46 6.13 6.08
CA ILE A 75 -11.08 6.85 7.20
C ILE A 75 -11.97 7.99 6.66
N LYS A 76 -11.49 8.72 5.65
CA LYS A 76 -12.26 9.80 5.05
C LYS A 76 -13.51 9.30 4.33
N PHE A 77 -13.42 8.17 3.63
CA PHE A 77 -14.56 7.59 2.94
C PHE A 77 -15.65 7.14 3.92
N ILE A 78 -15.28 6.57 5.06
CA ILE A 78 -16.23 6.21 6.13
C ILE A 78 -16.96 7.46 6.63
N TYR A 79 -16.23 8.56 6.87
CA TYR A 79 -16.83 9.84 7.24
C TYR A 79 -17.76 10.36 6.14
N PHE A 80 -17.32 10.34 4.88
CA PHE A 80 -18.11 10.79 3.74
C PHE A 80 -19.45 10.07 3.67
N ILE A 81 -19.48 8.73 3.79
CA ILE A 81 -20.74 7.97 3.84
C ILE A 81 -21.62 8.37 5.02
N SER A 82 -21.03 8.73 6.17
CA SER A 82 -21.81 9.23 7.30
C SER A 82 -22.51 10.56 6.99
N THR A 83 -22.02 11.35 6.03
CA THR A 83 -22.63 12.62 5.63
C THR A 83 -23.67 12.49 4.53
N ILE A 84 -23.71 11.35 3.82
CA ILE A 84 -24.76 11.03 2.85
C ILE A 84 -26.02 10.68 3.65
N GLY A 85 -26.84 11.69 3.94
CA GLY A 85 -28.16 11.52 4.57
C GLY A 85 -29.18 10.89 3.63
N SER A 86 -30.30 10.43 4.19
CA SER A 86 -31.42 9.78 3.50
C SER A 86 -32.07 10.61 2.37
N VAL A 87 -31.91 11.94 2.36
CA VAL A 87 -32.58 12.85 1.41
C VAL A 87 -32.03 12.78 -0.03
N THR A 88 -30.77 12.38 -0.22
CA THR A 88 -30.15 12.24 -1.55
C THR A 88 -30.21 10.82 -2.12
N VAL A 89 -30.84 9.89 -1.40
CA VAL A 89 -30.89 8.47 -1.78
C VAL A 89 -31.91 8.18 -2.88
N SER A 90 -32.96 9.01 -2.99
CA SER A 90 -34.03 8.82 -3.99
C SER A 90 -33.50 8.81 -5.44
N THR A 91 -32.38 9.49 -5.73
CA THR A 91 -31.74 9.52 -7.05
C THR A 91 -30.73 8.38 -7.29
N TYR A 92 -30.25 7.70 -6.25
CA TYR A 92 -29.40 6.52 -6.40
C TYR A 92 -30.20 5.23 -6.66
N THR A 93 -31.52 5.26 -6.44
CA THR A 93 -32.45 4.15 -6.65
C THR A 93 -32.53 3.71 -8.12
N ASP A 94 -32.29 4.61 -9.08
CA ASP A 94 -32.31 4.27 -10.51
C ASP A 94 -31.03 3.56 -10.98
N TYR A 95 -29.96 3.62 -10.17
CA TYR A 95 -28.70 2.89 -10.38
C TYR A 95 -28.66 1.54 -9.63
N ILE A 96 -29.82 0.98 -9.26
CA ILE A 96 -29.95 -0.42 -8.79
C ILE A 96 -29.79 -1.39 -9.98
N VAL A 97 -28.78 -1.17 -10.82
CA VAL A 97 -28.30 -2.20 -11.74
C VAL A 97 -27.54 -3.21 -10.87
N ASN A 98 -28.30 -4.19 -10.40
CA ASN A 98 -27.82 -5.45 -9.83
C ASN A 98 -26.82 -5.27 -8.66
N TYR A 99 -27.30 -4.79 -7.50
CA TYR A 99 -26.52 -4.73 -6.25
C TYR A 99 -25.81 -6.07 -5.93
N PHE A 100 -26.40 -7.18 -6.38
CA PHE A 100 -25.84 -8.52 -6.32
C PHE A 100 -24.53 -8.67 -7.12
N VAL A 101 -24.48 -8.15 -8.34
CA VAL A 101 -23.27 -8.18 -9.19
C VAL A 101 -22.16 -7.35 -8.56
N ILE A 102 -22.47 -6.16 -8.06
CA ILE A 102 -21.50 -5.28 -7.40
C ILE A 102 -20.93 -5.98 -6.16
N LEU A 103 -21.78 -6.62 -5.35
CA LEU A 103 -21.37 -7.40 -4.18
C LEU A 103 -20.43 -8.55 -4.54
N ILE A 104 -20.75 -9.30 -5.60
CA ILE A 104 -19.88 -10.37 -6.11
C ILE A 104 -18.52 -9.81 -6.53
N ILE A 105 -18.49 -8.69 -7.27
CA ILE A 105 -17.24 -8.06 -7.71
C ILE A 105 -16.39 -7.63 -6.51
N GLY A 106 -16.99 -6.98 -5.51
CA GLY A 106 -16.31 -6.58 -4.28
C GLY A 106 -15.73 -7.78 -3.52
N PHE A 107 -16.51 -8.86 -3.39
CA PHE A 107 -16.07 -10.09 -2.73
C PHE A 107 -14.91 -10.76 -3.49
N ILE A 108 -15.03 -10.90 -4.81
CA ILE A 108 -13.95 -11.46 -5.65
C ILE A 108 -12.67 -10.64 -5.48
N MET A 109 -12.76 -9.30 -5.45
CA MET A 109 -11.61 -8.44 -5.24
C MET A 109 -10.94 -8.63 -3.87
N SER A 110 -11.73 -8.75 -2.80
CA SER A 110 -11.19 -9.05 -1.46
C SER A 110 -10.50 -10.42 -1.39
N VAL A 111 -11.01 -11.43 -2.10
CA VAL A 111 -10.35 -12.75 -2.16
C VAL A 111 -9.05 -12.67 -2.98
N LEU A 112 -9.10 -12.01 -4.13
CA LEU A 112 -7.93 -11.82 -5.00
C LEU A 112 -6.82 -11.04 -4.28
N SER A 113 -7.16 -10.00 -3.52
CA SER A 113 -6.17 -9.22 -2.79
C SER A 113 -5.44 -10.07 -1.77
N VAL A 114 -6.15 -10.88 -0.97
CA VAL A 114 -5.54 -11.78 0.02
C VAL A 114 -4.57 -12.73 -0.68
N PHE A 115 -4.95 -13.32 -1.81
CA PHE A 115 -4.07 -14.22 -2.57
C PHE A 115 -2.79 -13.51 -3.08
N VAL A 116 -2.93 -12.33 -3.70
CA VAL A 116 -1.79 -11.54 -4.21
C VAL A 116 -0.87 -11.08 -3.07
N LEU A 117 -1.44 -10.69 -1.94
CA LEU A 117 -0.71 -10.27 -0.75
C LEU A 117 0.06 -11.42 -0.12
N SER A 118 -0.57 -12.59 0.05
CA SER A 118 0.10 -13.79 0.53
C SER A 118 1.22 -14.25 -0.41
N SER A 119 1.03 -14.14 -1.73
CA SER A 119 2.09 -14.42 -2.71
C SER A 119 3.26 -13.45 -2.56
N THR A 120 2.99 -12.16 -2.39
CA THR A 120 4.03 -11.12 -2.21
C THR A 120 4.83 -11.35 -0.93
N ARG A 121 4.15 -11.70 0.17
CA ARG A 121 4.77 -12.04 1.45
C ARG A 121 5.74 -13.21 1.33
N LYS A 122 5.32 -14.30 0.67
CA LYS A 122 6.20 -15.45 0.42
C LYS A 122 7.42 -15.09 -0.41
N ILE A 123 7.25 -14.22 -1.41
CA ILE A 123 8.38 -13.75 -2.22
C ILE A 123 9.37 -12.98 -1.35
N ILE A 124 8.93 -11.99 -0.56
CA ILE A 124 9.87 -11.19 0.25
C ILE A 124 10.57 -12.03 1.32
N GLU A 125 9.86 -12.94 1.98
CA GLU A 125 10.41 -13.83 3.01
C GLU A 125 11.54 -14.69 2.44
N VAL A 126 11.29 -15.35 1.30
CA VAL A 126 12.28 -16.19 0.62
C VAL A 126 13.46 -15.36 0.14
N CYS A 127 13.22 -14.16 -0.41
CA CYS A 127 14.28 -13.27 -0.88
C CYS A 127 15.14 -12.73 0.26
N ALA A 128 14.52 -12.35 1.37
CA ALA A 128 15.22 -11.87 2.56
C ALA A 128 16.11 -12.99 3.11
N ARG A 129 15.55 -14.19 3.28
CA ARG A 129 16.29 -15.36 3.76
C ARG A 129 17.49 -15.67 2.87
N PHE A 130 17.30 -15.76 1.55
CA PHE A 130 18.43 -16.03 0.65
C PHE A 130 19.51 -14.95 0.68
N ASN A 131 19.16 -13.67 0.87
CA ASN A 131 20.17 -12.61 0.99
C ASN A 131 20.89 -12.63 2.34
N ILE A 132 20.20 -13.04 3.43
CA ILE A 132 20.82 -13.21 4.75
C ILE A 132 21.76 -14.41 4.75
N ASP A 133 21.31 -15.54 4.19
CA ASP A 133 22.11 -16.76 4.11
C ASP A 133 23.36 -16.56 3.20
N ALA A 134 23.25 -15.72 2.17
CA ALA A 134 24.38 -15.36 1.31
C ALA A 134 25.32 -14.28 1.91
N LEU A 135 24.98 -13.69 3.05
CA LEU A 135 25.75 -12.58 3.64
C LEU A 135 27.20 -12.95 4.00
N PRO A 136 27.47 -14.10 4.68
CA PRO A 136 28.84 -14.47 5.03
C PRO A 136 29.70 -14.68 3.79
N GLY A 137 29.16 -15.33 2.75
CA GLY A 137 29.86 -15.54 1.49
C GLY A 137 30.24 -14.23 0.78
N ARG A 138 29.35 -13.23 0.80
CA ARG A 138 29.63 -11.90 0.25
C ARG A 138 30.61 -11.09 1.08
N GLN A 139 30.62 -11.26 2.41
CA GLN A 139 31.63 -10.64 3.27
C GLN A 139 33.01 -11.26 3.01
N MET A 140 33.07 -12.60 2.90
CA MET A 140 34.30 -13.32 2.57
C MET A 140 34.83 -12.94 1.20
N SER A 141 33.99 -12.77 0.18
CA SER A 141 34.47 -12.32 -1.14
C SER A 141 35.09 -10.92 -1.09
N ILE A 142 34.53 -10.01 -0.28
CA ILE A 142 35.10 -8.67 -0.07
C ILE A 142 36.46 -8.76 0.65
N GLU A 143 36.59 -9.65 1.63
CA GLU A 143 37.85 -9.88 2.34
C GLU A 143 38.92 -10.51 1.44
N VAL A 144 38.54 -11.39 0.52
CA VAL A 144 39.45 -11.95 -0.49
C VAL A 144 39.94 -10.87 -1.45
N ASP A 145 39.06 -9.97 -1.92
CA ASP A 145 39.44 -8.84 -2.77
C ASP A 145 40.42 -7.90 -2.04
N TYR A 146 40.21 -7.65 -0.74
CA TYR A 146 41.10 -6.82 0.08
C TYR A 146 42.46 -7.50 0.29
N ASN A 147 42.46 -8.77 0.68
CA ASN A 147 43.69 -9.53 0.93
C ASN A 147 44.52 -9.76 -0.35
N SER A 148 43.89 -9.77 -1.53
CA SER A 148 44.57 -9.84 -2.83
C SER A 148 45.07 -8.49 -3.34
N GLY A 149 44.79 -7.39 -2.64
CA GLY A 149 45.20 -6.04 -3.00
C GLY A 149 44.40 -5.42 -4.14
N VAL A 150 43.25 -5.99 -4.51
CA VAL A 150 42.35 -5.47 -5.56
C VAL A 150 41.60 -4.23 -5.10
N ILE A 151 41.33 -4.11 -3.80
CA ILE A 151 40.64 -2.96 -3.17
C ILE A 151 41.41 -2.42 -1.96
N THR A 152 41.16 -1.16 -1.62
CA THR A 152 41.73 -0.51 -0.42
C THR A 152 40.91 -0.80 0.85
N GLU A 153 41.48 -0.52 2.03
CA GLU A 153 40.79 -0.66 3.32
C GLU A 153 39.52 0.20 3.40
N ASP A 154 39.58 1.43 2.88
CA ASP A 154 38.42 2.33 2.81
C ASP A 154 37.31 1.76 1.91
N GLU A 155 37.68 1.18 0.75
CA GLU A 155 36.74 0.53 -0.15
C GLU A 155 36.12 -0.75 0.43
N GLU A 156 36.92 -1.56 1.15
CA GLU A 156 36.44 -2.74 1.87
C GLU A 156 35.36 -2.36 2.88
N ARG A 157 35.63 -1.33 3.69
CA ARG A 157 34.70 -0.78 4.67
C ARG A 157 33.41 -0.28 4.02
N ASP A 158 33.52 0.49 2.95
CA ASP A 158 32.36 1.04 2.23
C ASP A 158 31.49 -0.05 1.56
N LYS A 159 32.13 -1.08 0.99
CA LYS A 159 31.44 -2.26 0.46
C LYS A 159 30.70 -3.02 1.57
N LYS A 160 31.32 -3.27 2.72
CA LYS A 160 30.69 -3.91 3.89
C LYS A 160 29.50 -3.10 4.43
N ILE A 161 29.63 -1.77 4.52
CA ILE A 161 28.53 -0.87 4.92
C ILE A 161 27.37 -0.94 3.91
N THR A 162 27.68 -0.97 2.61
CA THR A 162 26.67 -1.05 1.56
C THR A 162 25.93 -2.38 1.59
N LEU A 163 26.65 -3.48 1.80
CA LEU A 163 26.10 -4.82 2.01
C LEU A 163 25.13 -4.85 3.20
N GLN A 164 25.51 -4.26 4.33
CA GLN A 164 24.64 -4.17 5.52
C GLN A 164 23.36 -3.36 5.23
N LYS A 165 23.47 -2.25 4.50
CA LYS A 165 22.30 -1.45 4.09
C LYS A 165 21.34 -2.24 3.20
N GLN A 166 21.84 -3.15 2.36
CA GLN A 166 20.99 -4.01 1.53
C GLN A 166 20.22 -5.02 2.38
N VAL A 167 20.86 -5.66 3.36
CA VAL A 167 20.16 -6.58 4.29
C VAL A 167 19.06 -5.84 5.05
N ASN A 168 19.37 -4.65 5.58
CA ASN A 168 18.40 -3.83 6.30
C ASN A 168 17.20 -3.42 5.42
N LEU A 169 17.39 -3.26 4.11
CA LEU A 169 16.29 -3.01 3.19
C LEU A 169 15.33 -4.21 3.12
N PHE A 170 15.81 -5.45 3.01
CA PHE A 170 14.93 -6.61 2.96
C PHE A 170 14.08 -6.73 4.23
N PHE A 171 14.65 -6.44 5.40
CA PHE A 171 13.90 -6.36 6.66
C PHE A 171 12.83 -5.25 6.63
N ALA A 172 13.17 -4.06 6.13
CA ALA A 172 12.21 -2.97 6.01
C ALA A 172 11.07 -3.29 5.03
N LEU A 173 11.37 -3.96 3.91
CA LEU A 173 10.37 -4.37 2.93
C LEU A 173 9.46 -5.49 3.44
N ASP A 174 9.97 -6.43 4.24
CA ASP A 174 9.12 -7.43 4.90
C ASP A 174 8.10 -6.74 5.83
N GLY A 175 8.56 -5.75 6.61
CA GLY A 175 7.67 -4.91 7.44
C GLY A 175 6.59 -4.19 6.62
N VAL A 176 6.96 -3.60 5.47
CA VAL A 176 6.00 -2.97 4.55
C VAL A 176 4.96 -3.99 4.07
N VAL A 177 5.38 -5.14 3.53
CA VAL A 177 4.46 -6.17 3.01
C VAL A 177 3.52 -6.69 4.10
N ASN A 178 4.05 -6.89 5.30
CA ASN A 178 3.25 -7.28 6.45
C ASN A 178 2.18 -6.24 6.76
N PHE A 179 2.52 -4.95 6.72
CA PHE A 179 1.55 -3.86 6.89
C PHE A 179 0.49 -3.84 5.77
N ILE A 180 0.85 -4.05 4.49
CA ILE A 180 -0.13 -4.14 3.39
C ILE A 180 -1.11 -5.30 3.67
N THR A 181 -0.60 -6.47 4.09
CA THR A 181 -1.45 -7.64 4.36
C THR A 181 -2.41 -7.42 5.52
N LEU A 182 -1.94 -6.80 6.62
CA LEU A 182 -2.76 -6.44 7.77
C LEU A 182 -3.79 -5.36 7.40
N SER A 183 -3.39 -4.37 6.59
CA SER A 183 -4.30 -3.32 6.12
C SER A 183 -5.45 -3.89 5.29
N SER A 184 -5.21 -4.94 4.50
CA SER A 184 -6.28 -5.63 3.75
C SER A 184 -7.28 -6.35 4.66
N THR A 185 -6.79 -7.08 5.67
CA THR A 185 -7.67 -7.84 6.58
C THR A 185 -8.48 -6.91 7.47
N PHE A 186 -7.83 -5.94 8.13
CA PHE A 186 -8.52 -4.93 8.92
C PHE A 186 -9.43 -4.06 8.05
N GLY A 187 -9.00 -3.74 6.83
CA GLY A 187 -9.79 -2.94 5.89
C GLY A 187 -11.15 -3.56 5.58
N SER A 188 -11.17 -4.87 5.30
CA SER A 188 -12.42 -5.61 5.05
C SER A 188 -13.32 -5.68 6.29
N ILE A 189 -12.73 -5.91 7.47
CA ILE A 189 -13.46 -5.95 8.75
C ILE A 189 -14.10 -4.59 9.04
N ILE A 190 -13.34 -3.50 8.89
CA ILE A 190 -13.82 -2.13 9.12
C ILE A 190 -15.02 -1.83 8.22
N THR A 191 -14.96 -2.16 6.93
CA THR A 191 -16.10 -1.90 6.04
C THR A 191 -17.32 -2.73 6.42
N GLY A 192 -17.15 -4.01 6.79
CA GLY A 192 -18.24 -4.85 7.28
C GLY A 192 -18.92 -4.28 8.52
N VAL A 193 -18.14 -3.86 9.51
CA VAL A 193 -18.65 -3.20 10.72
C VAL A 193 -19.36 -1.90 10.37
N THR A 194 -18.81 -1.11 9.44
CA THR A 194 -19.39 0.18 9.06
C THR A 194 -20.76 0.01 8.40
N ILE A 195 -20.94 -1.01 7.54
CA ILE A 195 -22.25 -1.33 6.93
C ILE A 195 -23.29 -1.62 8.02
N VAL A 196 -22.95 -2.44 9.01
CA VAL A 196 -23.87 -2.85 10.09
C VAL A 196 -24.21 -1.66 10.99
N VAL A 197 -23.18 -0.96 11.49
CA VAL A 197 -23.35 0.17 12.42
C VAL A 197 -24.11 1.31 11.76
N ARG A 198 -23.77 1.67 10.51
CA ARG A 198 -24.48 2.73 9.79
C ARG A 198 -25.94 2.39 9.57
N SER A 199 -26.23 1.15 9.15
CA SER A 199 -27.60 0.69 8.93
C SER A 199 -28.41 0.74 10.23
N LEU A 200 -27.83 0.33 11.36
CA LEU A 200 -28.47 0.41 12.69
C LEU A 200 -28.75 1.85 13.13
N ILE A 201 -27.75 2.74 13.05
CA ILE A 201 -27.93 4.15 13.43
C ILE A 201 -29.03 4.80 12.59
N GLU A 202 -29.06 4.54 11.28
CA GLU A 202 -30.06 5.12 10.39
C GLU A 202 -31.48 4.59 10.71
N THR A 203 -31.62 3.31 11.07
CA THR A 203 -32.93 2.77 11.52
C THR A 203 -33.42 3.45 12.80
N LEU A 204 -32.52 3.75 13.73
CA LEU A 204 -32.85 4.40 15.00
C LEU A 204 -33.17 5.89 14.83
N GLN A 205 -32.54 6.57 13.86
CA GLN A 205 -32.72 8.00 13.63
C GLN A 205 -33.94 8.33 12.77
N PHE A 206 -34.21 7.53 11.73
CA PHE A 206 -35.20 7.87 10.70
C PHE A 206 -36.40 6.90 10.64
N ASN A 207 -36.52 5.97 11.59
CA ASN A 207 -37.58 4.94 11.63
C ASN A 207 -37.73 4.16 10.31
N THR A 208 -36.65 4.03 9.54
CA THR A 208 -36.61 3.25 8.31
C THR A 208 -36.34 1.78 8.61
N THR A 209 -36.66 0.88 7.66
CA THR A 209 -36.35 -0.55 7.83
C THR A 209 -34.87 -0.84 7.60
N PHE A 210 -34.30 -1.72 8.41
CA PHE A 210 -32.89 -2.13 8.31
C PHE A 210 -32.53 -2.64 6.91
N VAL A 211 -33.41 -3.42 6.30
CA VAL A 211 -33.23 -3.98 4.95
C VAL A 211 -33.19 -2.89 3.88
N HIS A 212 -33.98 -1.83 4.04
CA HIS A 212 -33.95 -0.68 3.13
C HIS A 212 -32.61 0.06 3.24
N ASN A 213 -32.15 0.35 4.46
CA ASN A 213 -30.89 1.05 4.70
C ASN A 213 -29.68 0.23 4.22
N LEU A 214 -29.71 -1.09 4.40
CA LEU A 214 -28.67 -1.98 3.87
C LEU A 214 -28.49 -1.79 2.37
N LYS A 215 -29.58 -1.79 1.59
CA LYS A 215 -29.50 -1.65 0.12
C LYS A 215 -28.84 -0.33 -0.30
N ILE A 216 -29.08 0.73 0.47
CA ILE A 216 -28.57 2.07 0.21
C ILE A 216 -27.06 2.13 0.46
N TYR A 217 -26.58 1.60 1.59
CA TYR A 217 -25.17 1.72 1.98
C TYR A 217 -24.27 0.63 1.40
N ILE A 218 -24.84 -0.50 0.97
CA ILE A 218 -24.10 -1.63 0.37
C ILE A 218 -23.34 -1.18 -0.89
N ILE A 219 -24.00 -0.45 -1.80
CA ILE A 219 -23.40 -0.04 -3.08
C ILE A 219 -22.13 0.82 -2.89
N PRO A 220 -22.18 1.96 -2.19
CA PRO A 220 -20.99 2.80 -2.00
C PRO A 220 -19.90 2.09 -1.17
N MET A 221 -20.26 1.29 -0.18
CA MET A 221 -19.29 0.54 0.63
C MET A 221 -18.54 -0.53 -0.17
N ILE A 222 -19.24 -1.24 -1.06
CA ILE A 222 -18.60 -2.23 -1.91
C ILE A 222 -17.67 -1.55 -2.93
N LEU A 223 -18.07 -0.40 -3.47
CA LEU A 223 -17.20 0.36 -4.36
C LEU A 223 -15.92 0.80 -3.65
N GLU A 224 -15.98 1.20 -2.38
CA GLU A 224 -14.78 1.47 -1.59
C GLU A 224 -13.93 0.22 -1.37
N ILE A 225 -14.52 -0.90 -0.97
CA ILE A 225 -13.81 -2.18 -0.84
C ILE A 225 -13.08 -2.51 -2.14
N PHE A 226 -13.74 -2.36 -3.28
CA PHE A 226 -13.16 -2.62 -4.59
C PHE A 226 -11.91 -1.77 -4.81
N ILE A 227 -12.03 -0.44 -4.65
CA ILE A 227 -10.93 0.47 -4.91
C ILE A 227 -9.79 0.28 -3.90
N PHE A 228 -10.11 0.10 -2.62
CA PHE A 228 -9.14 -0.13 -1.55
C PHE A 228 -8.30 -1.39 -1.81
N HIS A 229 -8.94 -2.52 -2.11
CA HIS A 229 -8.25 -3.77 -2.41
C HIS A 229 -7.45 -3.69 -3.72
N PHE A 230 -7.97 -2.99 -4.73
CA PHE A 230 -7.24 -2.75 -5.97
C PHE A 230 -5.94 -1.97 -5.72
N ILE A 231 -5.97 -0.90 -4.93
CA ILE A 231 -4.77 -0.11 -4.59
C ILE A 231 -3.76 -0.96 -3.79
N LEU A 232 -4.22 -1.75 -2.81
CA LEU A 232 -3.34 -2.63 -2.04
C LEU A 232 -2.66 -3.70 -2.92
N MET A 233 -3.38 -4.25 -3.91
CA MET A 233 -2.81 -5.17 -4.88
C MET A 233 -1.73 -4.52 -5.74
N LEU A 234 -1.96 -3.28 -6.19
CA LEU A 234 -0.97 -2.51 -6.94
C LEU A 234 0.29 -2.24 -6.09
N LEU A 235 0.12 -1.85 -4.83
CA LEU A 235 1.23 -1.69 -3.88
C LEU A 235 2.03 -2.99 -3.71
N ALA A 236 1.35 -4.11 -3.46
CA ALA A 236 1.98 -5.42 -3.31
C ALA A 236 2.74 -5.85 -4.57
N LYS A 237 2.16 -5.57 -5.75
CA LYS A 237 2.80 -5.86 -7.04
C LYS A 237 4.03 -4.99 -7.26
N SER A 238 3.97 -3.69 -6.94
CA SER A 238 5.12 -2.79 -7.05
C SER A 238 6.27 -3.18 -6.13
N VAL A 239 5.99 -3.55 -4.88
CA VAL A 239 7.00 -4.08 -3.95
C VAL A 239 7.63 -5.35 -4.54
N SER A 240 6.80 -6.28 -5.06
CA SER A 240 7.30 -7.50 -5.69
C SER A 240 8.20 -7.24 -6.91
N ILE A 241 7.84 -6.27 -7.76
CA ILE A 241 8.65 -5.88 -8.94
C ILE A 241 9.97 -5.27 -8.49
N TYR A 242 9.93 -4.38 -7.49
CA TYR A 242 11.10 -3.74 -6.89
C TYR A 242 12.12 -4.76 -6.38
N ILE A 243 11.66 -5.74 -5.57
CA ILE A 243 12.51 -6.81 -5.02
C ILE A 243 13.15 -7.65 -6.12
N ARG A 244 12.35 -8.08 -7.12
CA ARG A 244 12.86 -8.89 -8.23
C ARG A 244 13.92 -8.16 -9.03
N LYS A 245 13.79 -6.85 -9.21
CA LYS A 245 14.78 -6.04 -9.94
C LYS A 245 16.10 -5.91 -9.17
N ILE A 246 16.04 -5.64 -7.86
CA ILE A 246 17.24 -5.62 -6.98
C ILE A 246 17.97 -6.96 -7.03
N MET A 247 17.23 -8.06 -6.94
CA MET A 247 17.85 -9.38 -7.03
C MET A 247 18.52 -9.62 -8.39
N LYS A 248 17.86 -9.27 -9.50
CA LYS A 248 18.44 -9.43 -10.83
C LYS A 248 19.75 -8.65 -10.99
N GLU A 249 19.82 -7.42 -10.48
CA GLU A 249 21.06 -6.62 -10.47
C GLU A 249 22.16 -7.30 -9.64
N ASN A 250 21.82 -7.85 -8.47
CA ASN A 250 22.76 -8.57 -7.60
C ASN A 250 23.25 -9.90 -8.18
N TYR A 251 22.43 -10.64 -8.93
CA TYR A 251 22.87 -11.88 -9.59
C TYR A 251 23.75 -11.62 -10.81
N LEU A 252 23.51 -10.53 -11.54
CA LEU A 252 24.33 -10.12 -12.69
C LEU A 252 25.73 -9.61 -12.27
N SER A 253 25.91 -9.16 -11.03
CA SER A 253 27.24 -8.82 -10.50
C SER A 253 28.04 -10.05 -10.05
N ILE A 254 27.38 -11.16 -9.72
CA ILE A 254 28.04 -12.40 -9.28
C ILE A 254 28.58 -13.20 -10.48
N ASN A 255 27.87 -13.22 -11.61
CA ASN A 255 28.28 -13.94 -12.84
C ASN A 255 29.30 -13.18 -13.73
N ARG A 256 29.97 -12.14 -13.21
CA ARG A 256 31.05 -11.43 -13.92
C ARG A 256 32.45 -11.88 -13.51
N TYR A 257 32.55 -12.88 -12.65
CA TYR A 257 33.80 -13.51 -12.22
C TYR A 257 33.73 -15.01 -12.48
#